data_AF-A0A1H5DJN3-F1
#
_entry.id   AF-A0A1H5DJN3-F1
#
_cell.length_a   1.000
_cell.length_b   1.000
_cell.length_c   1.000
_cell.angle_alpha   90.00
_cell.angle_beta   90.00
_cell.angle_gamma   90.00
#
_symmetry.space_group_name_H-M   'P 1'
#
loop_
_entity.id
_entity.type
_entity.pdbx_description
1 polymer ?
#
loop_
_entity_poly.entity_id
_entity_poly.type
_entity_poly.pdbx_seq_one_letter_code
_entity_poly.pdbx_strand_id
1 'polypeptide(L)'
;MPGPAKPFRQPWTLVEHDESFAVVDASNTALALIYFKEESGRRSSMRRLSREDARRLATQVVRLPELLEELKQHRAARDAPA
;
A
#
# COMPACT_ATOMS: atom_id res chain seq x y z
N MET A 1 10.66 0.77 -28.02
CA MET A 1 10.05 1.52 -26.90
C MET A 1 9.26 0.53 -26.07
N PRO A 2 9.54 0.34 -24.77
CA PRO A 2 8.56 -0.34 -23.93
C PRO A 2 7.25 0.47 -24.02
N GLY A 3 6.14 -0.20 -24.32
CA GLY A 3 4.82 0.45 -24.43
C GLY A 3 4.40 1.09 -23.10
N PRO A 4 3.23 1.76 -23.05
CA PRO A 4 2.74 2.33 -21.81
C PRO A 4 2.72 1.24 -20.72
N ALA A 5 3.34 1.51 -19.58
CA ALA A 5 3.34 0.60 -18.45
C ALA A 5 1.89 0.27 -18.10
N LYS A 6 1.55 -1.01 -18.14
CA LYS A 6 0.20 -1.48 -17.85
C LYS A 6 -0.17 -1.08 -16.42
N PRO A 7 -1.34 -0.45 -16.19
CA PRO A 7 -1.77 -0.10 -14.84
C PRO A 7 -1.90 -1.36 -13.98
N PHE A 8 -1.51 -1.26 -12.70
CA PHE A 8 -1.66 -2.33 -11.72
C PHE A 8 -3.14 -2.71 -11.58
N ARG A 9 -3.44 -4.01 -11.52
CA ARG A 9 -4.83 -4.46 -11.51
C ARG A 9 -5.45 -4.34 -10.12
N GLN A 10 -6.59 -3.68 -10.04
CA GLN A 10 -7.44 -3.68 -8.85
C GLN A 10 -8.25 -4.99 -8.77
N PRO A 11 -8.66 -5.44 -7.57
CA PRO A 11 -8.35 -4.87 -6.26
C PRO A 11 -6.88 -5.14 -5.85
N TRP A 12 -6.32 -4.23 -5.04
CA TRP A 12 -5.08 -4.51 -4.33
C TRP A 12 -5.41 -5.21 -3.03
N THR A 13 -4.59 -6.17 -2.62
CA THR A 13 -4.84 -6.96 -1.42
C THR A 13 -3.58 -7.07 -0.57
N LEU A 14 -3.77 -7.32 0.72
CA LEU A 14 -2.71 -7.50 1.70
C LEU A 14 -2.45 -8.98 1.92
N VAL A 15 -1.19 -9.40 1.79
CA VAL A 15 -0.73 -10.75 2.12
C VAL A 15 0.28 -10.64 3.27
N GLU A 16 0.04 -11.37 4.35
CA GLU A 16 0.95 -11.44 5.50
C GLU A 16 1.98 -12.55 5.31
N HIS A 17 3.23 -12.24 5.63
CA HIS A 17 4.36 -13.15 5.71
C HIS A 17 5.03 -13.02 7.08
N ASP A 18 5.96 -13.93 7.39
CA ASP A 18 6.60 -14.02 8.72
C ASP A 18 7.26 -12.72 9.19
N GLU A 19 7.88 -11.97 8.29
CA GLU A 19 8.59 -10.70 8.61
C GLU A 19 8.15 -9.52 7.73
N SER A 20 7.07 -9.66 6.96
CA SER A 20 6.62 -8.60 6.07
C SER A 20 5.13 -8.68 5.71
N PHE A 21 4.61 -7.56 5.22
CA PHE A 21 3.35 -7.53 4.50
C PHE A 21 3.61 -7.22 3.04
N ALA A 22 3.05 -8.03 2.14
CA ALA A 22 3.04 -7.75 0.71
C ALA A 22 1.72 -7.10 0.30
N VAL A 23 1.79 -6.05 -0.51
CA VAL A 23 0.63 -5.54 -1.24
C VAL A 23 0.70 -6.12 -2.65
N VAL A 24 -0.33 -6.87 -3.05
CA VAL A 24 -0.38 -7.52 -4.36
C VAL A 24 -1.56 -7.01 -5.18
N ASP A 25 -1.37 -6.94 -6.49
CA ASP A 25 -2.43 -6.61 -7.44
C ASP A 25 -3.31 -7.84 -7.74
N ALA A 26 -4.42 -7.67 -8.47
CA ALA A 26 -5.33 -8.77 -8.79
C ALA A 26 -4.72 -9.86 -9.71
N SER A 27 -3.55 -9.61 -10.28
CA SER A 27 -2.75 -10.60 -11.01
C SER A 27 -1.69 -11.26 -10.13
N ASN A 28 -1.74 -11.07 -8.81
CA ASN A 28 -0.78 -11.56 -7.84
C ASN A 28 0.63 -10.98 -8.02
N THR A 29 0.73 -9.80 -8.65
CA THR A 29 2.00 -9.07 -8.79
C THR A 29 2.28 -8.31 -7.51
N ALA A 30 3.45 -8.52 -6.89
CA ALA A 30 3.86 -7.75 -5.72
C ALA A 30 4.12 -6.29 -6.09
N LEU A 31 3.34 -5.38 -5.50
CA LEU A 31 3.45 -3.94 -5.67
C LEU A 31 4.37 -3.31 -4.63
N ALA A 32 4.34 -3.83 -3.39
CA ALA A 32 5.17 -3.38 -2.29
C ALA A 32 5.43 -4.51 -1.28
N LEU A 33 6.60 -4.48 -0.64
CA LEU A 33 6.96 -5.32 0.50
C LEU A 33 7.30 -4.40 1.68
N ILE A 34 6.51 -4.51 2.75
CA ILE A 34 6.67 -3.71 3.96
C ILE A 34 7.20 -4.62 5.05
N TYR A 35 8.50 -4.53 5.32
CA TYR A 35 9.16 -5.33 6.34
C TYR A 35 8.94 -4.76 7.74
N PHE A 36 8.75 -5.65 8.70
CA PHE A 36 8.71 -5.33 10.13
C PHE A 36 9.71 -6.16 10.91
N LYS A 37 9.81 -5.87 12.20
CA LYS A 37 10.48 -6.73 13.16
C LYS A 37 9.57 -6.91 14.37
N GLU A 38 9.42 -8.15 14.81
CA GLU A 38 8.79 -8.45 16.09
C GLU A 38 9.82 -8.20 17.19
N GLU A 39 9.73 -7.07 17.89
CA GLU A 39 10.70 -6.72 18.93
C GLU A 39 10.48 -7.59 20.17
N SER A 40 11.28 -8.67 20.33
CA SER A 40 11.32 -9.49 21.55
C SER A 40 12.44 -9.12 22.53
N GLY A 41 13.16 -8.01 22.35
CA GLY A 41 14.11 -7.51 23.35
C GLY A 41 15.27 -6.64 22.84
N ARG A 42 15.75 -5.78 23.75
CA ARG A 42 16.85 -4.77 23.70
C ARG A 42 17.16 -4.15 22.33
N ARG A 43 16.63 -2.94 22.14
CA ARG A 43 17.08 -1.85 21.24
C ARG A 43 17.67 -2.36 19.93
N SER A 44 16.77 -2.68 19.00
CA SER A 44 17.14 -2.90 17.61
C SER A 44 17.82 -1.64 17.06
N SER A 45 19.11 -1.73 16.73
CA SER A 45 19.87 -0.67 16.05
C SER A 45 19.40 -0.40 14.61
N MET A 46 18.47 -1.21 14.11
CA MET A 46 17.79 -1.04 12.83
C MET A 46 16.45 -0.33 13.05
N ARG A 47 16.29 0.84 12.43
CA ARG A 47 15.02 1.61 12.34
C ARG A 47 13.96 0.86 11.51
N ARG A 48 13.53 -0.33 11.96
CA ARG A 48 12.45 -1.11 11.33
C ARG A 48 11.11 -0.80 12.01
N LEU A 49 10.03 -0.93 11.26
CA LEU A 49 8.66 -0.79 11.76
C LEU A 49 8.32 -1.94 12.72
N SER A 50 7.43 -1.67 13.68
CA SER A 50 6.72 -2.72 14.40
C SER A 50 5.76 -3.47 13.44
N ARG A 51 5.32 -4.68 13.80
CA ARG A 51 4.32 -5.43 13.01
C ARG A 51 3.05 -4.60 12.79
N GLU A 52 2.57 -3.92 13.83
CA GLU A 52 1.37 -3.08 13.77
C GLU A 52 1.55 -1.86 12.85
N ASP A 53 2.68 -1.17 12.94
CA ASP A 53 2.98 -0.02 12.08
C ASP A 53 3.09 -0.44 10.61
N ALA A 54 3.75 -1.56 10.35
CA ALA A 54 3.86 -2.11 9.00
C ALA A 54 2.50 -2.52 8.44
N ARG A 55 1.65 -3.18 9.25
CA ARG A 55 0.29 -3.53 8.86
C ARG A 55 -0.54 -2.29 8.55
N ARG A 56 -0.44 -1.25 9.39
CA ARG A 56 -1.14 0.03 9.19
C ARG A 56 -0.72 0.69 7.87
N LEU A 57 0.59 0.79 7.63
CA LEU A 57 1.13 1.34 6.39
C LEU A 57 0.65 0.54 5.17
N ALA A 58 0.78 -0.79 5.22
CA ALA A 58 0.37 -1.66 4.12
C ALA A 58 -1.13 -1.57 3.82
N THR A 59 -1.96 -1.44 4.86
CA THR A 59 -3.42 -1.20 4.72
C THR A 59 -3.70 0.16 4.05
N GLN A 60 -2.95 1.21 4.39
CA GLN A 60 -3.07 2.51 3.71
C GLN A 60 -2.68 2.41 2.23
N VAL A 61 -1.65 1.62 1.90
CA VAL A 61 -1.22 1.38 0.51
C VAL A 61 -2.31 0.65 -0.28
N VAL A 62 -2.94 -0.38 0.29
CA VAL A 62 -4.05 -1.12 -0.33
C VAL A 62 -5.20 -0.18 -0.73
N ARG A 63 -5.48 0.85 0.07
CA ARG A 63 -6.56 1.82 -0.17
C ARG A 63 -6.21 2.93 -1.18
N LEU A 64 -4.96 3.03 -1.64
CA LEU A 64 -4.55 4.09 -2.57
C LEU A 64 -5.44 4.20 -3.82
N PRO A 65 -5.88 3.11 -4.47
CA PRO A 65 -6.68 3.25 -5.66
C PRO A 65 -8.06 3.87 -5.39
N GLU A 66 -8.68 3.52 -4.26
CA GLU A 66 -9.94 4.12 -3.81
C GLU A 66 -9.75 5.62 -3.47
N LEU A 67 -8.71 5.94 -2.71
CA LEU A 67 -8.39 7.32 -2.32
C LEU A 67 -8.12 8.23 -3.53
N LEU A 68 -7.52 7.69 -4.60
CA LEU A 68 -7.28 8.44 -5.83
C LEU A 68 -8.59 8.73 -6.59
N GLU A 69 -9.54 7.81 -6.61
CA GLU A 69 -10.85 8.05 -7.20
C GLU A 69 -11.67 9.04 -6.38
N GLU A 70 -11.69 8.91 -5.04
CA GLU A 70 -12.32 9.89 -4.14
C GLU A 70 -11.73 11.30 -4.34
N LEU A 71 -10.40 11.40 -4.47
CA LEU A 71 -9.73 12.68 -4.71
C LEU A 71 -10.13 13.31 -6.04
N LYS A 72 -10.27 12.51 -7.12
CA LYS A 72 -10.74 13.00 -8.42
C LYS A 72 -12.17 13.53 -8.31
N GLN A 73 -13.06 12.79 -7.65
CA GLN A 73 -14.45 13.20 -7.43
C GLN A 73 -14.53 14.49 -6.61
N HIS A 74 -13.77 14.59 -5.53
CA HIS A 74 -13.73 15.79 -4.69
C HIS A 74 -13.24 17.03 -5.47
N ARG A 75 -12.23 16.87 -6.34
CA ARG A 75 -11.75 17.97 -7.20
C ARG A 75 -12.82 18.38 -8.23
N ALA A 76 -13.45 17.42 -8.88
CA ALA A 76 -14.52 17.69 -9.85
C ALA A 76 -15.70 18.44 -9.20
N ALA A 77 -16.11 18.03 -7.99
CA ALA A 77 -17.17 18.70 -7.25
C ALA A 77 -16.80 20.14 -6.84
N ARG A 78 -15.54 20.38 -6.44
CA ARG A 78 -15.04 21.73 -6.13
C ARG A 78 -15.02 22.64 -7.35
N ASP A 79 -14.67 22.10 -8.51
CA ASP A 79 -14.46 22.86 -9.73
C ASP A 79 -15.76 23.01 -10.57
N ALA A 80 -16.88 22.41 -10.13
CA ALA A 80 -18.18 22.53 -10.78
C ALA A 80 -18.78 23.93 -10.57
N PRO A 81 -19.29 24.60 -11.63
CA PRO A 81 -19.97 25.88 -11.48
C PRO A 81 -21.31 25.69 -10.74
N ALA A 82 -21.63 26.67 -9.88
CA ALA A 82 -22.85 26.73 -9.07
C ALA A 82 -24.14 26.79 -9.92
#